data_AF-A0A2E8VEU2-F1
#
_entry.id   AF-A0A2E8VEU2-F1
#
_cell.length_a   1.000
_cell.length_b   1.000
_cell.length_c   1.000
_cell.angle_alpha   90.00
_cell.angle_beta   90.00
_cell.angle_gamma   90.00
#
_symmetry.space_group_name_H-M   'P 1'
#
loop_
_entity.id
_entity.type
_entity.pdbx_description
1 polymer ?
#
loop_
_entity_poly.entity_id
_entity_poly.type
_entity_poly.pdbx_seq_one_letter_code
_entity_poly.pdbx_strand_id
1 'polypeptide(L)'
;MWISCEDDKLSNEDQDTLYRYELHSNNRVSSLLMSESEYNNWVNNDGFSDSNIRLPLVQDVYKKFSDTYDFIFFVLNEPSIPSSLYYYGRLIGVSNNVEGIGKSIYDYSSDYGSSGKLKAVMQLTGLEYIKYGPALHEIAHQWANFALPTHSVDAPGSNLTSYPYGSHWGFTGGNTKGQLGGFEQSTLVENGNNSYTVDEFGPFANGGNGIPYNELELYLMGMIPVSSVSNFDMFTDITSLAINTSTFDFTASKTTYTPESLIDLLGDREPSVDNSQKDFKLLVVVITDEPLSDDEWSKVDATAEWFSKKEDDGTSLYNFWEATNGVASITIEN
;
A
#
# COMPACT_ATOMS: atom_id res chain seq x y z
N MET A 1 42.63 19.57 37.40
CA MET A 1 42.50 18.53 36.36
C MET A 1 41.02 18.37 36.11
N TRP A 2 40.52 19.00 35.06
CA TRP A 2 39.12 18.90 34.65
C TRP A 2 38.96 17.66 33.78
N ILE A 3 37.94 16.88 34.12
CA ILE A 3 37.36 15.82 33.32
C ILE A 3 36.53 16.49 32.22
N SER A 4 36.60 16.02 30.98
CA SER A 4 35.50 16.18 30.03
C SER A 4 35.19 14.81 29.43
N CYS A 5 33.98 14.33 29.72
CA CYS A 5 33.29 13.36 28.88
C CYS A 5 32.57 14.18 27.82
N GLU A 6 32.83 13.89 26.54
CA GLU A 6 32.00 14.36 25.43
C GLU A 6 30.81 13.41 25.31
N ASP A 7 29.64 13.86 25.78
CA ASP A 7 28.35 13.37 25.32
C ASP A 7 27.91 14.30 24.19
N ASP A 8 28.03 13.84 22.95
CA ASP A 8 27.40 14.47 21.79
C ASP A 8 25.90 14.22 21.83
N LYS A 9 25.17 15.06 22.58
CA LYS A 9 23.76 15.29 22.31
C LYS A 9 23.67 16.24 21.12
N LEU A 10 23.34 15.69 19.95
CA LEU A 10 22.82 16.48 18.83
C LEU A 10 21.59 17.26 19.35
N SER A 11 21.79 18.56 19.57
CA SER A 11 20.75 19.48 20.04
C SER A 11 19.68 19.65 18.97
N ASN A 12 18.43 19.40 19.35
CA ASN A 12 17.21 19.58 18.54
C ASN A 12 16.86 21.07 18.27
N GLU A 13 17.83 22.01 18.28
CA GLU A 13 17.58 23.46 18.27
C GLU A 13 17.75 24.15 16.89
N ASP A 14 18.19 23.44 15.84
CA ASP A 14 18.57 24.08 14.56
C ASP A 14 17.61 23.84 13.37
N GLN A 15 16.40 23.31 13.60
CA GLN A 15 15.41 23.15 12.53
C GLN A 15 14.09 23.85 12.89
N ASP A 16 13.64 24.74 12.00
CA ASP A 16 12.38 25.50 12.10
C ASP A 16 11.16 24.60 11.79
N THR A 17 11.04 23.51 12.53
CA THR A 17 9.91 22.56 12.44
C THR A 17 8.74 23.03 13.29
N LEU A 18 7.53 22.78 12.79
CA LEU A 18 6.27 22.99 13.51
C LEU A 18 6.12 21.98 14.65
N TYR A 19 6.59 20.74 14.42
CA TYR A 19 6.48 19.66 15.38
C TYR A 19 7.82 19.31 16.01
N ARG A 20 7.75 18.71 17.20
CA ARG A 20 8.90 18.07 17.83
C ARG A 20 9.06 16.67 17.26
N TYR A 21 10.24 16.39 16.72
CA TYR A 21 10.61 15.06 16.25
C TYR A 21 11.53 14.36 17.24
N GLU A 22 11.25 13.09 17.50
CA GLU A 22 12.15 12.18 18.21
C GLU A 22 12.50 11.01 17.30
N LEU A 23 13.76 10.60 17.30
CA LEU A 23 14.26 9.51 16.46
C LEU A 23 14.54 8.31 17.36
N HIS A 24 14.08 7.14 16.95
CA HIS A 24 14.44 5.90 17.61
C HIS A 24 15.95 5.65 17.49
N SER A 25 16.56 5.06 18.53
CA SER A 25 18.00 4.80 18.58
C SER A 25 18.55 3.92 17.45
N ASN A 26 17.71 3.09 16.84
CA ASN A 26 18.05 2.25 15.69
C ASN A 26 17.99 2.99 14.34
N ASN A 27 17.66 4.29 14.33
CA ASN A 27 17.57 5.15 13.14
C ASN A 27 16.60 4.65 12.04
N ARG A 28 15.55 3.90 12.40
CA ARG A 28 14.51 3.41 11.45
C ARG A 28 13.20 4.16 11.53
N VAL A 29 12.79 4.50 12.75
CA VAL A 29 11.48 5.11 13.01
C VAL A 29 11.69 6.44 13.72
N SER A 30 10.84 7.41 13.41
CA SER A 30 10.73 8.67 14.13
C SER A 30 9.30 8.88 14.62
N SER A 31 9.10 9.82 15.55
CA SER A 31 7.80 10.28 15.98
C SER A 31 7.67 11.76 15.73
N LEU A 32 6.43 12.20 15.50
CA LEU A 32 6.01 13.58 15.36
C LEU A 32 4.98 13.84 16.46
N LEU A 33 5.33 14.71 17.40
CA LEU A 33 4.48 15.04 18.54
C LEU A 33 3.56 16.22 18.21
N MET A 34 2.26 15.94 18.14
CA MET A 34 1.18 16.93 18.03
C MET A 34 0.71 17.37 19.42
N SER A 35 -0.02 18.49 19.51
CA SER A 35 -0.85 18.72 20.68
C SER A 35 -2.03 17.73 20.73
N GLU A 36 -2.54 17.44 21.93
CA GLU A 36 -3.76 16.62 22.13
C GLU A 36 -4.93 17.10 21.24
N SER A 37 -5.13 18.42 21.10
CA SER A 37 -6.20 18.95 20.25
C SER A 37 -5.98 18.71 18.75
N GLU A 38 -4.73 18.79 18.28
CA GLU A 38 -4.40 18.54 16.88
C GLU A 38 -4.51 17.07 16.53
N TYR A 39 -4.00 16.19 17.41
CA TYR A 39 -4.09 14.74 17.24
C TYR A 39 -5.56 14.28 17.24
N ASN A 40 -6.35 14.76 18.20
CA ASN A 40 -7.79 14.49 18.23
C ASN A 40 -8.50 14.95 16.96
N ASN A 41 -8.12 16.12 16.40
CA ASN A 41 -8.67 16.58 15.13
C ASN A 41 -8.21 15.68 13.96
N TRP A 42 -6.93 15.30 13.92
CA TRP A 42 -6.37 14.42 12.91
C TRP A 42 -7.09 13.08 12.85
N VAL A 43 -7.32 12.45 14.01
CA VAL A 43 -7.99 11.15 14.11
C VAL A 43 -9.50 11.25 13.89
N ASN A 44 -10.18 12.19 14.55
CA ASN A 44 -11.65 12.24 14.53
C ASN A 44 -12.24 12.80 13.22
N ASN A 45 -11.46 13.62 12.49
CA ASN A 45 -11.91 14.26 11.25
C ASN A 45 -11.15 13.80 10.01
N ASP A 46 -10.42 12.68 10.08
CA ASP A 46 -9.63 12.13 8.97
C ASP A 46 -8.67 13.18 8.36
N GLY A 47 -7.83 13.76 9.22
CA GLY A 47 -6.87 14.80 8.85
C GLY A 47 -5.89 14.36 7.76
N PHE A 48 -5.60 13.05 7.67
CA PHE A 48 -4.81 12.50 6.58
C PHE A 48 -5.47 12.71 5.22
N SER A 49 -6.80 12.59 5.10
CA SER A 49 -7.50 12.81 3.82
C SER A 49 -7.62 14.29 3.45
N ASP A 50 -7.67 15.19 4.43
CA ASP A 50 -7.73 16.64 4.18
C ASP A 50 -6.37 17.19 3.73
N SER A 51 -6.28 17.64 2.48
CA SER A 51 -5.04 18.20 1.93
C SER A 51 -4.56 19.47 2.66
N ASN A 52 -5.47 20.25 3.27
CA ASN A 52 -5.10 21.45 4.02
C ASN A 52 -4.38 21.10 5.34
N ILE A 53 -4.52 19.86 5.83
CA ILE A 53 -3.88 19.37 7.05
C ILE A 53 -2.67 18.51 6.68
N ARG A 54 -2.82 17.57 5.75
CA ARG A 54 -1.75 16.65 5.33
C ARG A 54 -0.56 17.36 4.68
N LEU A 55 -0.78 18.33 3.78
CA LEU A 55 0.33 18.96 3.04
C LEU A 55 1.28 19.73 3.96
N PRO A 56 0.80 20.63 4.86
CA PRO A 56 1.70 21.31 5.80
C PRO A 56 2.48 20.35 6.70
N LEU A 57 1.87 19.22 7.10
CA LEU A 57 2.55 18.22 7.90
C LEU A 57 3.71 17.57 7.14
N VAL A 58 3.50 17.15 5.89
CA VAL A 58 4.58 16.53 5.09
C VAL A 58 5.67 17.55 4.74
N GLN A 59 5.30 18.80 4.47
CA GLN A 59 6.27 19.89 4.29
C GLN A 59 7.14 20.06 5.53
N ASP A 60 6.56 19.95 6.72
CA ASP A 60 7.30 20.02 7.98
C ASP A 60 8.26 18.83 8.17
N VAL A 61 7.83 17.61 7.79
CA VAL A 61 8.69 16.42 7.76
C VAL A 61 9.94 16.69 6.91
N TYR A 62 9.81 17.30 5.73
CA TYR A 62 10.98 17.63 4.89
C TYR A 62 11.86 18.77 5.40
N LYS A 63 11.44 19.53 6.41
CA LYS A 63 12.37 20.42 7.13
C LYS A 63 13.30 19.64 8.06
N LYS A 64 12.84 18.48 8.56
CA LYS A 64 13.61 17.58 9.44
C LYS A 64 14.47 16.60 8.65
N PHE A 65 13.88 15.94 7.65
CA PHE A 65 14.47 14.82 6.93
C PHE A 65 14.85 15.18 5.51
N SER A 66 15.86 14.48 4.97
CA SER A 66 16.32 14.71 3.59
C SER A 66 15.32 14.20 2.54
N ASP A 67 15.26 14.87 1.39
CA ASP A 67 14.43 14.46 0.26
C ASP A 67 15.03 13.27 -0.50
N THR A 68 14.98 12.09 0.13
CA THR A 68 15.51 10.84 -0.44
C THR A 68 14.50 9.68 -0.42
N TYR A 69 13.31 9.90 0.13
CA TYR A 69 12.31 8.87 0.35
C TYR A 69 11.37 8.73 -0.85
N ASP A 70 11.12 7.50 -1.27
CA ASP A 70 10.07 7.18 -2.24
C ASP A 70 8.70 7.22 -1.57
N PHE A 71 8.64 6.86 -0.28
CA PHE A 71 7.42 6.78 0.51
C PHE A 71 7.60 7.38 1.91
N ILE A 72 6.54 7.98 2.45
CA ILE A 72 6.44 8.35 3.87
C ILE A 72 5.21 7.66 4.46
N PHE A 73 5.42 6.87 5.52
CA PHE A 73 4.33 6.24 6.26
C PHE A 73 4.10 6.97 7.57
N PHE A 74 2.87 7.45 7.74
CA PHE A 74 2.34 7.93 8.99
C PHE A 74 1.66 6.79 9.72
N VAL A 75 2.16 6.44 10.89
CA VAL A 75 1.58 5.40 11.74
C VAL A 75 0.93 6.07 12.93
N LEU A 76 -0.36 5.83 13.17
CA LEU A 76 -1.03 6.36 14.36
C LEU A 76 -0.58 5.59 15.60
N ASN A 77 -0.34 6.30 16.71
CA ASN A 77 -0.12 5.67 18.01
C ASN A 77 -1.43 5.15 18.64
N GLU A 78 -2.07 4.21 17.93
CA GLU A 78 -3.35 3.62 18.32
C GLU A 78 -3.23 2.10 18.38
N PRO A 79 -3.88 1.42 19.35
CA PRO A 79 -3.85 -0.04 19.44
C PRO A 79 -4.67 -0.71 18.32
N SER A 80 -5.62 0.02 17.73
CA SER A 80 -6.50 -0.44 16.67
C SER A 80 -7.10 0.76 15.93
N ILE A 81 -7.72 0.52 14.78
CA ILE A 81 -8.41 1.54 14.00
C ILE A 81 -9.34 2.43 14.88
N PRO A 82 -9.13 3.75 14.89
CA PRO A 82 -10.04 4.68 15.54
C PRO A 82 -11.44 4.64 14.93
N SER A 83 -12.48 4.80 15.76
CA SER A 83 -13.88 4.63 15.34
C SER A 83 -14.37 5.62 14.29
N SER A 84 -13.68 6.74 14.11
CA SER A 84 -13.93 7.78 13.11
C SER A 84 -13.31 7.46 11.74
N LEU A 85 -12.33 6.55 11.68
CA LEU A 85 -11.65 6.18 10.45
C LEU A 85 -12.27 4.90 9.89
N TYR A 86 -12.62 4.93 8.60
CA TYR A 86 -13.27 3.82 7.91
C TYR A 86 -12.29 3.03 7.01
N TYR A 87 -11.00 3.09 7.33
CA TYR A 87 -9.93 2.39 6.61
C TYR A 87 -8.81 1.96 7.56
N TYR A 88 -8.21 0.79 7.32
CA TYR A 88 -7.07 0.30 8.09
C TYR A 88 -5.74 0.93 7.63
N GLY A 89 -5.67 1.23 6.34
CA GLY A 89 -4.61 1.99 5.72
C GLY A 89 -5.16 2.83 4.58
N ARG A 90 -4.41 3.84 4.16
CA ARG A 90 -4.74 4.63 2.98
C ARG A 90 -3.46 5.16 2.36
N LEU A 91 -3.25 4.88 1.08
CA LEU A 91 -2.22 5.51 0.27
C LEU A 91 -2.77 6.72 -0.51
N ILE A 92 -1.99 7.80 -0.56
CA ILE A 92 -2.22 8.96 -1.43
C ILE A 92 -1.01 9.10 -2.35
N GLY A 93 -1.25 8.93 -3.65
CA GLY A 93 -0.25 9.13 -4.68
C GLY A 93 0.17 10.60 -4.76
N VAL A 94 1.48 10.83 -4.84
CA VAL A 94 2.11 12.16 -4.94
C VAL A 94 2.70 12.37 -6.33
N SER A 95 3.37 11.35 -6.87
CA SER A 95 3.89 11.38 -8.23
C SER A 95 3.73 10.02 -8.91
N ASN A 96 3.61 10.03 -10.23
CA ASN A 96 3.69 8.86 -11.08
C ASN A 96 4.42 9.23 -12.37
N ASN A 97 5.53 8.56 -12.62
CA ASN A 97 6.28 8.64 -13.87
C ASN A 97 6.28 7.32 -14.65
N VAL A 98 5.35 6.40 -14.32
CA VAL A 98 5.21 5.09 -14.95
C VAL A 98 4.05 5.12 -15.94
N GLU A 99 4.35 4.81 -17.20
CA GLU A 99 3.39 4.61 -18.29
C GLU A 99 2.95 3.14 -18.36
N GLY A 100 1.89 2.83 -19.11
CA GLY A 100 1.46 1.44 -19.33
C GLY A 100 0.83 0.74 -18.12
N ILE A 101 0.39 1.50 -17.11
CA ILE A 101 -0.25 0.96 -15.89
C ILE A 101 -1.69 1.48 -15.67
N GLY A 102 -2.25 2.18 -16.66
CA GLY A 102 -3.59 2.77 -16.58
C GLY A 102 -3.70 4.03 -15.71
N LYS A 103 -2.57 4.59 -15.27
CA LYS A 103 -2.47 5.88 -14.57
C LYS A 103 -1.92 6.96 -15.49
N SER A 104 -2.34 8.20 -15.28
CA SER A 104 -1.70 9.35 -15.91
C SER A 104 -0.31 9.60 -15.32
N ILE A 105 0.54 10.27 -16.09
CA ILE A 105 1.80 10.83 -15.58
C ILE A 105 1.49 12.15 -14.87
N TYR A 106 2.00 12.31 -13.65
CA TYR A 106 1.82 13.51 -12.84
C TYR A 106 2.93 13.63 -11.78
N ASP A 107 3.15 14.84 -11.30
CA ASP A 107 4.08 15.11 -10.20
C ASP A 107 3.58 16.28 -9.36
N TYR A 108 3.15 15.98 -8.14
CA TYR A 108 2.75 16.97 -7.13
C TYR A 108 3.78 17.05 -5.99
N SER A 109 4.97 16.46 -6.13
CA SER A 109 5.98 16.36 -5.07
C SER A 109 6.36 17.71 -4.46
N SER A 110 6.40 18.77 -5.29
CA SER A 110 6.68 20.14 -4.82
C SER A 110 5.66 20.65 -3.81
N ASP A 111 4.39 20.25 -3.93
CA ASP A 111 3.33 20.65 -3.00
C ASP A 111 3.56 20.02 -1.61
N TYR A 112 4.23 18.88 -1.56
CA TYR A 112 4.61 18.18 -0.34
C TYR A 112 5.97 18.63 0.22
N GLY A 113 6.72 19.47 -0.50
CA GLY A 113 8.09 19.88 -0.12
C GLY A 113 9.20 18.95 -0.63
N SER A 114 8.88 17.96 -1.46
CA SER A 114 9.85 17.09 -2.14
C SER A 114 10.26 17.68 -3.49
N SER A 115 11.47 17.39 -3.95
CA SER A 115 12.04 17.82 -5.23
C SER A 115 11.90 16.73 -6.31
N GLY A 116 10.81 15.95 -6.28
CA GLY A 116 10.52 14.90 -7.27
C GLY A 116 10.84 13.47 -6.83
N LYS A 117 11.20 13.23 -5.56
CA LYS A 117 11.48 11.87 -5.07
C LYS A 117 10.23 11.16 -4.54
N LEU A 118 9.35 11.89 -3.86
CA LEU A 118 8.20 11.31 -3.20
C LEU A 118 7.18 10.75 -4.21
N LYS A 119 6.94 9.44 -4.14
CA LYS A 119 5.93 8.73 -4.95
C LYS A 119 4.56 8.75 -4.28
N ALA A 120 4.51 8.50 -2.98
CA ALA A 120 3.28 8.49 -2.21
C ALA A 120 3.50 8.73 -0.71
N VAL A 121 2.44 9.14 -0.03
CA VAL A 121 2.34 9.12 1.43
C VAL A 121 1.23 8.15 1.84
N MET A 122 1.39 7.52 3.00
CA MET A 122 0.44 6.53 3.50
C MET A 122 0.12 6.81 4.96
N GLN A 123 -1.12 6.56 5.37
CA GLN A 123 -1.47 6.41 6.79
C GLN A 123 -1.81 4.95 7.11
N LEU A 124 -1.30 4.45 8.23
CA LEU A 124 -1.69 3.21 8.87
C LEU A 124 -2.32 3.53 10.23
N THR A 125 -3.52 3.02 10.49
CA THR A 125 -4.35 3.50 11.60
C THR A 125 -4.09 2.82 12.95
N GLY A 126 -3.02 2.04 13.06
CA GLY A 126 -2.60 1.42 14.31
C GLY A 126 -1.10 1.20 14.36
N LEU A 127 -0.53 1.18 15.57
CA LEU A 127 0.91 1.25 15.82
C LEU A 127 1.70 0.12 15.17
N GLU A 128 1.11 -1.08 15.09
CA GLU A 128 1.76 -2.28 14.56
C GLU A 128 1.28 -2.63 13.13
N TYR A 129 0.53 -1.75 12.47
CA TYR A 129 -0.11 -2.03 11.18
C TYR A 129 0.85 -2.06 9.99
N ILE A 130 2.12 -1.71 10.18
CA ILE A 130 3.17 -2.02 9.19
C ILE A 130 3.24 -3.54 8.99
N LYS A 131 3.15 -4.32 10.07
CA LYS A 131 3.19 -5.79 10.03
C LYS A 131 1.82 -6.44 9.99
N TYR A 132 0.93 -6.03 10.88
CA TYR A 132 -0.37 -6.70 11.08
C TYR A 132 -1.53 -6.00 10.36
N GLY A 133 -1.24 -4.95 9.61
CA GLY A 133 -2.20 -4.18 8.82
C GLY A 133 -2.00 -4.38 7.32
N PRO A 134 -2.55 -3.46 6.51
CA PRO A 134 -2.58 -3.58 5.06
C PRO A 134 -1.39 -2.92 4.35
N ALA A 135 -0.18 -2.89 4.94
CA ALA A 135 0.94 -2.14 4.36
C ALA A 135 1.25 -2.54 2.90
N LEU A 136 1.30 -3.84 2.58
CA LEU A 136 1.49 -4.32 1.21
C LEU A 136 0.35 -3.92 0.27
N HIS A 137 -0.89 -4.03 0.75
CA HIS A 137 -2.10 -3.64 0.02
C HIS A 137 -2.05 -2.16 -0.34
N GLU A 138 -1.76 -1.31 0.63
CA GLU A 138 -1.71 0.13 0.43
C GLU A 138 -0.59 0.52 -0.54
N ILE A 139 0.61 -0.06 -0.41
CA ILE A 139 1.72 0.19 -1.34
C ILE A 139 1.34 -0.19 -2.78
N ALA A 140 0.57 -1.26 -2.96
CA ALA A 140 0.18 -1.75 -4.28
C ALA A 140 -0.49 -0.65 -5.12
N HIS A 141 -1.33 0.19 -4.50
CA HIS A 141 -2.07 1.28 -5.17
C HIS A 141 -1.17 2.33 -5.84
N GLN A 142 0.13 2.38 -5.51
CA GLN A 142 1.07 3.23 -6.24
C GLN A 142 1.09 2.86 -7.74
N TRP A 143 1.02 1.57 -8.05
CA TRP A 143 1.14 1.04 -9.42
C TRP A 143 -0.11 0.33 -9.92
N ALA A 144 -0.81 -0.36 -9.04
CA ALA A 144 -1.86 -1.30 -9.38
C ALA A 144 -3.26 -0.67 -9.31
N ASN A 145 -4.20 -1.38 -9.95
CA ASN A 145 -5.62 -1.11 -9.99
C ASN A 145 -6.13 0.16 -10.69
N PHE A 146 -5.44 0.55 -11.75
CA PHE A 146 -5.97 1.49 -12.74
C PHE A 146 -5.88 0.92 -14.16
N ALA A 147 -5.31 -0.28 -14.30
CA ALA A 147 -5.07 -0.96 -15.56
C ALA A 147 -6.34 -1.54 -16.20
N LEU A 148 -7.30 -1.99 -15.40
CA LEU A 148 -8.46 -2.73 -15.90
C LEU A 148 -9.77 -2.07 -15.45
N PRO A 149 -10.83 -2.10 -16.29
CA PRO A 149 -12.17 -1.66 -15.90
C PRO A 149 -12.85 -2.74 -15.05
N THR A 150 -12.37 -2.93 -13.83
CA THR A 150 -12.86 -3.98 -12.91
C THR A 150 -14.28 -3.71 -12.44
N HIS A 151 -15.02 -4.76 -12.13
CA HIS A 151 -16.40 -4.69 -11.65
C HIS A 151 -16.60 -5.46 -10.34
N SER A 152 -17.58 -5.03 -9.56
CA SER A 152 -17.99 -5.71 -8.32
C SER A 152 -19.50 -5.60 -8.08
N VAL A 153 -19.98 -6.22 -7.00
CA VAL A 153 -21.35 -6.19 -6.47
C VAL A 153 -21.31 -5.98 -4.96
N ASP A 154 -22.34 -5.34 -4.40
CA ASP A 154 -22.38 -5.01 -2.96
C ASP A 154 -22.71 -6.20 -2.05
N ALA A 155 -23.45 -7.19 -2.58
CA ALA A 155 -23.90 -8.34 -1.81
C ALA A 155 -24.25 -9.53 -2.72
N PRO A 156 -24.28 -10.77 -2.16
CA PRO A 156 -24.85 -11.93 -2.84
C PRO A 156 -26.33 -11.75 -3.19
N GLY A 157 -26.78 -12.38 -4.27
CA GLY A 157 -28.17 -12.32 -4.70
C GLY A 157 -28.36 -12.65 -6.18
N SER A 158 -29.55 -12.34 -6.68
CA SER A 158 -29.98 -12.52 -8.08
C SER A 158 -30.54 -11.22 -8.63
N ASN A 159 -30.52 -11.04 -9.96
CA ASN A 159 -30.88 -9.78 -10.63
C ASN A 159 -30.00 -8.62 -10.15
N LEU A 160 -28.72 -8.91 -9.91
CA LEU A 160 -27.71 -7.93 -9.57
C LEU A 160 -27.37 -7.07 -10.78
N THR A 161 -26.86 -5.88 -10.50
CA THR A 161 -26.20 -5.02 -11.49
C THR A 161 -24.82 -4.72 -10.94
N SER A 162 -23.78 -5.29 -11.56
CA SER A 162 -22.41 -4.92 -11.21
C SER A 162 -22.12 -3.47 -11.55
N TYR A 163 -21.16 -2.86 -10.86
CA TYR A 163 -20.69 -1.51 -11.11
C TYR A 163 -19.17 -1.48 -11.29
N PRO A 164 -18.62 -0.48 -12.01
CA PRO A 164 -17.18 -0.25 -12.06
C PRO A 164 -16.63 -0.07 -10.65
N TYR A 165 -15.71 -0.94 -10.24
CA TYR A 165 -15.25 -0.97 -8.86
C TYR A 165 -14.15 0.07 -8.63
N GLY A 166 -13.13 0.06 -9.49
CA GLY A 166 -11.98 0.95 -9.38
C GLY A 166 -11.17 0.71 -8.09
N SER A 167 -9.88 1.00 -8.13
CA SER A 167 -8.93 0.74 -7.04
C SER A 167 -8.80 -0.72 -6.52
N HIS A 168 -9.72 -1.65 -6.80
CA HIS A 168 -9.56 -3.10 -6.53
C HIS A 168 -9.93 -4.03 -7.69
N TRP A 169 -9.43 -5.27 -7.61
CA TRP A 169 -9.50 -6.25 -8.70
C TRP A 169 -10.91 -6.80 -8.90
N GLY A 170 -11.79 -6.72 -7.90
CA GLY A 170 -13.16 -7.22 -8.03
C GLY A 170 -13.17 -8.68 -8.46
N PHE A 171 -14.00 -9.01 -9.45
CA PHE A 171 -14.09 -10.36 -10.01
C PHE A 171 -13.06 -10.57 -11.12
N THR A 172 -11.78 -10.48 -10.78
CA THR A 172 -10.65 -10.68 -11.71
C THR A 172 -9.78 -11.83 -11.22
N GLY A 173 -9.41 -12.72 -12.13
CA GLY A 173 -8.50 -13.83 -11.87
C GLY A 173 -7.05 -13.37 -11.86
N GLY A 174 -6.21 -14.15 -11.19
CA GLY A 174 -4.75 -14.05 -11.28
C GLY A 174 -4.12 -15.42 -11.09
N ASN A 175 -2.80 -15.54 -11.29
CA ASN A 175 -2.09 -16.78 -10.99
C ASN A 175 -2.26 -17.20 -9.50
N THR A 176 -2.45 -16.21 -8.63
CA THR A 176 -2.94 -16.32 -7.25
C THR A 176 -3.95 -15.19 -6.98
N LYS A 177 -4.57 -15.22 -5.80
CA LYS A 177 -5.18 -14.03 -5.19
C LYS A 177 -4.14 -12.91 -5.09
N GLY A 178 -4.56 -11.66 -5.30
CA GLY A 178 -3.71 -10.47 -5.21
C GLY A 178 -4.02 -9.61 -3.99
N GLN A 179 -3.07 -8.72 -3.67
CA GLN A 179 -3.18 -7.75 -2.59
C GLN A 179 -4.44 -6.89 -2.70
N LEU A 180 -4.80 -6.48 -3.93
CA LEU A 180 -5.98 -5.65 -4.21
C LEU A 180 -7.23 -6.47 -4.54
N GLY A 181 -7.29 -7.73 -4.11
CA GLY A 181 -8.45 -8.61 -4.28
C GLY A 181 -8.28 -9.61 -5.42
N GLY A 182 -9.40 -10.03 -6.00
CA GLY A 182 -9.43 -11.01 -7.08
C GLY A 182 -9.28 -12.46 -6.58
N PHE A 183 -9.47 -13.41 -7.49
CA PHE A 183 -9.48 -14.84 -7.22
C PHE A 183 -8.32 -15.57 -7.91
N GLU A 184 -8.05 -16.79 -7.46
CA GLU A 184 -7.04 -17.64 -8.11
C GLU A 184 -7.63 -18.29 -9.37
N GLN A 185 -7.09 -17.95 -10.54
CA GLN A 185 -7.56 -18.37 -11.86
C GLN A 185 -7.62 -19.89 -12.01
N SER A 186 -6.72 -20.63 -11.34
CA SER A 186 -6.66 -22.10 -11.38
C SER A 186 -7.94 -22.77 -10.84
N THR A 187 -8.72 -22.04 -10.03
CA THR A 187 -9.94 -22.51 -9.37
C THR A 187 -11.20 -22.27 -10.22
N LEU A 188 -11.08 -21.53 -11.34
CA LEU A 188 -12.21 -21.21 -12.19
C LEU A 188 -12.79 -22.46 -12.86
N VAL A 189 -14.08 -22.68 -12.64
CA VAL A 189 -14.90 -23.68 -13.32
C VAL A 189 -15.94 -22.97 -14.17
N GLU A 190 -15.97 -23.26 -15.47
CA GLU A 190 -17.02 -22.81 -16.37
C GLU A 190 -18.18 -23.81 -16.38
N ASN A 191 -19.33 -23.41 -15.83
CA ASN A 191 -20.53 -24.25 -15.74
C ASN A 191 -21.39 -24.19 -17.02
N GLY A 192 -21.01 -23.36 -17.99
CA GLY A 192 -21.80 -23.02 -19.18
C GLY A 192 -22.84 -21.92 -18.90
N ASN A 193 -23.45 -21.38 -19.96
CA ASN A 193 -24.46 -20.32 -19.88
C ASN A 193 -24.03 -19.10 -19.05
N ASN A 194 -22.78 -18.66 -19.20
CA ASN A 194 -22.19 -17.54 -18.45
C ASN A 194 -22.16 -17.74 -16.92
N SER A 195 -22.26 -18.99 -16.45
CA SER A 195 -22.13 -19.35 -15.04
C SER A 195 -20.73 -19.84 -14.74
N TYR A 196 -20.18 -19.37 -13.62
CA TYR A 196 -18.83 -19.65 -13.17
C TYR A 196 -18.83 -20.00 -11.68
N THR A 197 -17.86 -20.83 -11.29
CA THR A 197 -17.53 -21.11 -9.90
C THR A 197 -16.04 -20.84 -9.69
N VAL A 198 -15.69 -20.18 -8.60
CA VAL A 198 -14.29 -19.97 -8.16
C VAL A 198 -14.19 -20.26 -6.66
N ASP A 199 -12.98 -20.48 -6.15
CA ASP A 199 -12.76 -20.55 -4.70
C ASP A 199 -13.07 -19.18 -4.03
N GLU A 200 -13.36 -19.21 -2.74
CA GLU A 200 -13.59 -18.00 -1.93
C GLU A 200 -12.49 -16.96 -2.14
N PHE A 201 -12.86 -15.70 -2.30
CA PHE A 201 -11.92 -14.59 -2.42
C PHE A 201 -12.55 -13.27 -1.93
N GLY A 202 -11.72 -12.29 -1.63
CA GLY A 202 -12.17 -10.92 -1.40
C GLY A 202 -12.09 -10.09 -2.69
N PRO A 203 -13.17 -9.42 -3.13
CA PRO A 203 -13.11 -8.55 -4.29
C PRO A 203 -12.25 -7.30 -4.04
N PHE A 204 -12.08 -6.91 -2.78
CA PHE A 204 -11.33 -5.73 -2.32
C PHE A 204 -9.89 -6.09 -1.89
N ALA A 205 -9.73 -7.12 -1.07
CA ALA A 205 -8.44 -7.52 -0.51
C ALA A 205 -8.50 -8.97 -0.05
N ASN A 206 -7.34 -9.62 0.05
CA ASN A 206 -7.23 -11.04 0.43
C ASN A 206 -6.36 -11.25 1.69
N GLY A 207 -6.34 -10.30 2.62
CA GLY A 207 -5.74 -10.49 3.95
C GLY A 207 -4.57 -9.56 4.32
N GLY A 208 -4.47 -8.36 3.73
CA GLY A 208 -3.38 -7.42 4.01
C GLY A 208 -2.03 -8.08 3.73
N ASN A 209 -1.10 -8.05 4.69
CA ASN A 209 0.19 -8.71 4.52
C ASN A 209 0.16 -10.26 4.49
N GLY A 210 -1.01 -10.89 4.50
CA GLY A 210 -1.16 -12.37 4.52
C GLY A 210 -0.96 -13.08 3.18
N ILE A 211 -0.76 -12.36 2.07
CA ILE A 211 -0.50 -12.92 0.74
C ILE A 211 0.60 -12.11 0.02
N PRO A 212 1.29 -12.67 -1.00
CA PRO A 212 2.22 -11.90 -1.82
C PRO A 212 1.49 -11.12 -2.92
N TYR A 213 2.24 -10.39 -3.74
CA TYR A 213 1.71 -9.80 -4.98
C TYR A 213 1.54 -10.88 -6.06
N ASN A 214 0.44 -10.82 -6.80
CA ASN A 214 0.22 -11.72 -7.94
C ASN A 214 0.99 -11.26 -9.20
N GLU A 215 1.01 -12.05 -10.27
CA GLU A 215 1.75 -11.74 -11.51
C GLU A 215 1.35 -10.39 -12.13
N LEU A 216 0.05 -10.05 -12.14
CA LEU A 216 -0.42 -8.77 -12.68
C LEU A 216 0.09 -7.60 -11.84
N GLU A 217 -0.01 -7.70 -10.51
CA GLU A 217 0.49 -6.70 -9.58
C GLU A 217 2.01 -6.53 -9.73
N LEU A 218 2.76 -7.63 -9.78
CA LEU A 218 4.21 -7.62 -10.00
C LEU A 218 4.58 -6.98 -11.34
N TYR A 219 3.85 -7.26 -12.42
CA TYR A 219 4.07 -6.63 -13.72
C TYR A 219 3.85 -5.12 -13.65
N LEU A 220 2.74 -4.67 -13.05
CA LEU A 220 2.42 -3.24 -12.92
C LEU A 220 3.44 -2.50 -12.04
N MET A 221 3.93 -3.15 -10.99
CA MET A 221 5.06 -2.66 -10.17
C MET A 221 6.38 -2.64 -10.95
N GLY A 222 6.48 -3.41 -12.02
CA GLY A 222 7.66 -3.54 -12.88
C GLY A 222 8.58 -4.69 -12.52
N MET A 223 8.19 -5.56 -11.61
CA MET A 223 9.02 -6.65 -11.06
C MET A 223 9.21 -7.81 -12.02
N ILE A 224 8.26 -8.03 -12.94
CA ILE A 224 8.34 -9.06 -13.96
C ILE A 224 7.98 -8.49 -15.34
N PRO A 225 8.44 -9.07 -16.45
CA PRO A 225 7.98 -8.69 -17.78
C PRO A 225 6.54 -9.14 -18.00
N VAL A 226 5.83 -8.48 -18.91
CA VAL A 226 4.45 -8.84 -19.29
C VAL A 226 4.34 -10.27 -19.82
N SER A 227 5.41 -10.81 -20.42
CA SER A 227 5.48 -12.21 -20.89
C SER A 227 5.45 -13.25 -19.77
N SER A 228 5.68 -12.82 -18.51
CA SER A 228 5.53 -13.66 -17.32
C SER A 228 4.16 -13.55 -16.66
N VAL A 229 3.24 -12.74 -17.21
CA VAL A 229 1.86 -12.67 -16.74
C VAL A 229 1.05 -13.74 -17.46
N SER A 230 0.56 -14.71 -16.70
CA SER A 230 -0.33 -15.75 -17.21
C SER A 230 -1.63 -15.15 -17.71
N ASN A 231 -2.29 -15.80 -18.66
CA ASN A 231 -3.63 -15.40 -19.07
C ASN A 231 -4.58 -15.51 -17.88
N PHE A 232 -5.47 -14.52 -17.74
CA PHE A 232 -6.48 -14.50 -16.69
C PHE A 232 -7.82 -13.96 -17.22
N ASP A 233 -8.89 -14.25 -16.51
CA ASP A 233 -10.24 -13.83 -16.85
C ASP A 233 -10.72 -12.73 -15.88
N MET A 234 -11.37 -11.72 -16.44
CA MET A 234 -12.10 -10.70 -15.69
C MET A 234 -13.59 -10.81 -15.98
N PHE A 235 -14.39 -10.58 -14.96
CA PHE A 235 -15.84 -10.68 -15.05
C PHE A 235 -16.52 -9.32 -14.81
N THR A 236 -17.41 -8.97 -15.74
CA THR A 236 -18.28 -7.79 -15.68
C THR A 236 -19.74 -8.23 -15.82
N ASP A 237 -20.68 -7.28 -15.75
CA ASP A 237 -22.12 -7.58 -15.86
C ASP A 237 -22.58 -8.72 -14.95
N ILE A 238 -22.11 -8.71 -13.70
CA ILE A 238 -22.44 -9.74 -12.72
C ILE A 238 -23.92 -9.60 -12.36
N THR A 239 -24.71 -10.62 -12.67
CA THR A 239 -26.17 -10.65 -12.50
C THR A 239 -26.65 -11.57 -11.39
N SER A 240 -25.79 -12.48 -10.93
CA SER A 240 -26.03 -13.28 -9.75
C SER A 240 -24.72 -13.62 -9.05
N LEU A 241 -24.78 -13.77 -7.73
CA LEU A 241 -23.69 -14.21 -6.86
C LEU A 241 -24.28 -15.04 -5.72
N ALA A 242 -23.80 -16.27 -5.55
CA ALA A 242 -24.05 -17.10 -4.38
C ALA A 242 -22.70 -17.42 -3.71
N ILE A 243 -22.60 -17.15 -2.41
CA ILE A 243 -21.43 -17.48 -1.61
C ILE A 243 -21.75 -18.77 -0.84
N ASN A 244 -21.01 -19.83 -1.15
CA ASN A 244 -21.01 -21.08 -0.40
C ASN A 244 -19.86 -21.07 0.61
N THR A 245 -19.69 -22.18 1.36
CA THR A 245 -18.65 -22.26 2.41
C THR A 245 -17.23 -22.05 1.90
N SER A 246 -16.91 -22.45 0.67
CA SER A 246 -15.56 -22.34 0.11
C SER A 246 -15.52 -21.87 -1.35
N THR A 247 -16.68 -21.62 -1.96
CA THR A 247 -16.77 -21.27 -3.38
C THR A 247 -17.79 -20.18 -3.63
N PHE A 248 -17.54 -19.37 -4.66
CA PHE A 248 -18.44 -18.33 -5.12
C PHE A 248 -18.96 -18.74 -6.50
N ASP A 249 -20.29 -18.89 -6.61
CA ASP A 249 -20.96 -19.16 -7.88
C ASP A 249 -21.58 -17.87 -8.40
N PHE A 250 -21.33 -17.51 -9.65
CA PHE A 250 -21.83 -16.26 -10.21
C PHE A 250 -22.18 -16.37 -11.70
N THR A 251 -22.99 -15.42 -12.18
CA THR A 251 -23.30 -15.26 -13.61
C THR A 251 -22.80 -13.92 -14.10
N ALA A 252 -21.99 -13.89 -15.16
CA ALA A 252 -21.30 -12.68 -15.62
C ALA A 252 -20.87 -12.75 -17.10
N SER A 253 -20.51 -11.60 -17.66
CA SER A 253 -19.75 -11.49 -18.91
C SER A 253 -18.27 -11.73 -18.63
N LYS A 254 -17.59 -12.55 -19.45
CA LYS A 254 -16.17 -12.86 -19.30
C LYS A 254 -15.32 -12.17 -20.36
N THR A 255 -14.20 -11.59 -19.94
CA THR A 255 -13.13 -11.10 -20.82
C THR A 255 -11.82 -11.77 -20.42
N THR A 256 -11.11 -12.38 -21.37
CA THR A 256 -9.78 -12.97 -21.13
C THR A 256 -8.70 -11.96 -21.49
N TYR A 257 -7.77 -11.72 -20.57
CA TYR A 257 -6.57 -10.92 -20.78
C TYR A 257 -5.37 -11.81 -21.01
N THR A 258 -4.65 -11.53 -22.09
CA THR A 258 -3.33 -12.07 -22.44
C THR A 258 -2.28 -10.95 -22.37
N PRO A 259 -0.97 -11.29 -22.30
CA PRO A 259 0.10 -10.29 -22.39
C PRO A 259 -0.06 -9.32 -23.57
N GLU A 260 -0.43 -9.82 -24.75
CA GLU A 260 -0.67 -9.00 -25.95
C GLU A 260 -1.84 -8.03 -25.74
N SER A 261 -2.99 -8.52 -25.23
CA SER A 261 -4.15 -7.65 -24.97
C SER A 261 -3.90 -6.60 -23.88
N LEU A 262 -3.01 -6.89 -22.91
CA LEU A 262 -2.62 -5.92 -21.89
C LEU A 262 -1.80 -4.79 -22.51
N ILE A 263 -0.85 -5.11 -23.39
CA ILE A 263 -0.07 -4.10 -24.13
C ILE A 263 -0.99 -3.30 -25.05
N ASP A 264 -1.90 -3.96 -25.78
CA ASP A 264 -2.84 -3.27 -26.67
C ASP A 264 -3.75 -2.29 -25.90
N LEU A 265 -4.14 -2.66 -24.67
CA LEU A 265 -4.97 -1.83 -23.81
C LEU A 265 -4.20 -0.67 -23.17
N LEU A 266 -3.01 -0.94 -22.64
CA LEU A 266 -2.29 -0.03 -21.75
C LEU A 266 -1.14 0.72 -22.42
N GLY A 267 -0.63 0.19 -23.54
CA GLY A 267 0.71 0.46 -24.03
C GLY A 267 1.77 -0.34 -23.26
N ASP A 268 3.01 -0.27 -23.74
CA ASP A 268 4.15 -0.82 -23.02
C ASP A 268 4.34 -0.11 -21.68
N ARG A 269 4.71 -0.88 -20.65
CA ARG A 269 5.07 -0.32 -19.35
C ARG A 269 6.45 0.31 -19.42
N GLU A 270 6.52 1.63 -19.21
CA GLU A 270 7.77 2.38 -19.13
C GLU A 270 7.92 3.09 -17.77
N PRO A 271 9.09 3.02 -17.10
CA PRO A 271 10.29 2.28 -17.49
C PRO A 271 10.05 0.78 -17.52
N SER A 272 10.61 0.04 -18.47
CA SER A 272 10.49 -1.42 -18.54
C SER A 272 10.97 -2.16 -17.27
N VAL A 273 10.72 -3.47 -17.15
CA VAL A 273 11.20 -4.30 -16.03
C VAL A 273 12.70 -4.12 -15.77
N ASP A 274 13.49 -4.00 -16.83
CA ASP A 274 14.96 -3.87 -16.79
C ASP A 274 15.44 -2.54 -16.17
N ASN A 275 14.62 -1.49 -16.28
CA ASN A 275 14.97 -0.14 -15.86
C ASN A 275 14.15 0.36 -14.67
N SER A 276 13.12 -0.38 -14.28
CA SER A 276 12.26 -0.03 -13.15
C SER A 276 13.00 -0.14 -11.81
N GLN A 277 12.70 0.78 -10.91
CA GLN A 277 13.28 0.81 -9.56
C GLN A 277 12.92 -0.45 -8.76
N LYS A 278 13.91 -1.05 -8.10
CA LYS A 278 13.78 -2.25 -7.26
C LYS A 278 14.08 -2.01 -5.78
N ASP A 279 14.86 -0.97 -5.50
CA ASP A 279 15.21 -0.57 -4.15
C ASP A 279 14.52 0.75 -3.83
N PHE A 280 13.64 0.71 -2.85
CA PHE A 280 12.86 1.87 -2.40
C PHE A 280 13.31 2.31 -1.01
N LYS A 281 13.15 3.60 -0.72
CA LYS A 281 13.37 4.19 0.59
C LYS A 281 12.05 4.62 1.21
N LEU A 282 11.86 4.25 2.47
CA LEU A 282 10.67 4.54 3.25
C LEU A 282 11.07 5.26 4.55
N LEU A 283 10.46 6.42 4.80
CA LEU A 283 10.48 7.06 6.10
C LEU A 283 9.24 6.65 6.90
N VAL A 284 9.43 6.20 8.14
CA VAL A 284 8.33 5.90 9.07
C VAL A 284 8.25 6.97 10.15
N VAL A 285 7.10 7.64 10.24
CA VAL A 285 6.81 8.69 11.23
C VAL A 285 5.57 8.28 12.03
N VAL A 286 5.73 8.08 13.34
CA VAL A 286 4.61 7.84 14.25
C VAL A 286 3.98 9.18 14.61
N ILE A 287 2.69 9.35 14.36
CA ILE A 287 1.93 10.51 14.80
C ILE A 287 1.37 10.23 16.19
N THR A 288 1.61 11.12 17.14
CA THR A 288 1.20 10.96 18.54
C THR A 288 0.97 12.30 19.22
N ASP A 289 0.20 12.33 20.31
CA ASP A 289 -0.01 13.49 21.19
C ASP A 289 0.79 13.46 22.50
N GLU A 290 1.46 12.35 22.79
CA GLU A 290 2.35 12.19 23.94
C GLU A 290 3.67 11.52 23.51
N PRO A 291 4.79 11.73 24.22
CA PRO A 291 6.02 11.01 23.91
C PRO A 291 5.82 9.50 23.96
N LEU A 292 6.28 8.79 22.93
CA LEU A 292 6.20 7.33 22.90
C LEU A 292 6.98 6.71 24.06
N SER A 293 6.37 5.72 24.70
CA SER A 293 7.01 4.85 25.68
C SER A 293 8.01 3.90 25.01
N ASP A 294 8.90 3.31 25.83
CA ASP A 294 9.87 2.31 25.36
C ASP A 294 9.20 1.10 24.68
N ASP A 295 7.99 0.71 25.12
CA ASP A 295 7.22 -0.38 24.54
C ASP A 295 6.65 -0.02 23.16
N GLU A 296 6.09 1.20 23.02
CA GLU A 296 5.58 1.68 21.74
C GLU A 296 6.68 1.83 20.71
N TRP A 297 7.84 2.39 21.11
CA TRP A 297 9.04 2.44 20.28
C TRP A 297 9.48 1.04 19.84
N SER A 298 9.56 0.09 20.77
CA SER A 298 9.98 -1.28 20.49
C SER A 298 9.04 -1.97 19.50
N LYS A 299 7.73 -1.77 19.64
CA LYS A 299 6.72 -2.36 18.75
C LYS A 299 6.84 -1.82 17.32
N VAL A 300 6.80 -0.50 17.15
CA VAL A 300 6.84 0.09 15.81
C VAL A 300 8.17 -0.19 15.12
N ASP A 301 9.30 -0.09 15.83
CA ASP A 301 10.63 -0.39 15.30
C ASP A 301 10.75 -1.87 14.87
N ALA A 302 10.19 -2.81 15.64
CA ALA A 302 10.18 -4.22 15.27
C ALA A 302 9.35 -4.49 14.01
N THR A 303 8.20 -3.81 13.83
CA THR A 303 7.41 -3.95 12.59
C THR A 303 8.08 -3.32 11.38
N ALA A 304 8.77 -2.19 11.56
CA ALA A 304 9.56 -1.55 10.51
C ALA A 304 10.78 -2.41 10.11
N GLU A 305 11.53 -2.92 11.08
CA GLU A 305 12.63 -3.85 10.84
C GLU A 305 12.15 -5.08 10.08
N TRP A 306 11.05 -5.70 10.53
CA TRP A 306 10.43 -6.84 9.86
C TRP A 306 10.08 -6.54 8.39
N PHE A 307 9.43 -5.41 8.14
CA PHE A 307 8.96 -5.05 6.79
C PHE A 307 10.10 -4.80 5.79
N SER A 308 11.26 -4.37 6.29
CA SER A 308 12.45 -4.04 5.50
C SER A 308 13.45 -5.20 5.34
N LYS A 309 13.16 -6.38 5.92
CA LYS A 309 14.00 -7.57 5.74
C LYS A 309 14.09 -7.96 4.28
N LYS A 310 15.28 -8.41 3.86
CA LYS A 310 15.57 -8.94 2.52
C LYS A 310 15.72 -10.46 2.54
N GLU A 311 14.89 -11.12 3.33
CA GLU A 311 14.88 -12.57 3.53
C GLU A 311 13.47 -13.07 3.84
N ASP A 312 13.27 -14.37 3.58
CA ASP A 312 12.09 -15.11 4.03
C ASP A 312 12.20 -15.35 5.53
N ASP A 313 11.20 -14.93 6.30
CA ASP A 313 11.21 -15.05 7.76
C ASP A 313 10.47 -16.30 8.28
N GLY A 314 9.91 -17.10 7.36
CA GLY A 314 9.21 -18.34 7.62
C GLY A 314 7.84 -18.16 8.28
N THR A 315 7.30 -16.94 8.32
CA THR A 315 5.98 -16.67 8.90
C THR A 315 4.87 -16.73 7.84
N SER A 316 3.61 -16.65 8.28
CA SER A 316 2.46 -16.61 7.38
C SER A 316 2.18 -15.20 6.82
N LEU A 317 2.98 -14.21 7.20
CA LEU A 317 2.89 -12.84 6.73
C LEU A 317 4.09 -12.56 5.85
N TYR A 318 3.89 -11.74 4.82
CA TYR A 318 4.93 -11.39 3.86
C TYR A 318 5.45 -9.99 4.19
N ASN A 319 6.76 -9.86 4.37
CA ASN A 319 7.44 -8.58 4.26
C ASN A 319 7.51 -8.14 2.78
N PHE A 320 7.98 -6.92 2.51
CA PHE A 320 7.99 -6.38 1.14
C PHE A 320 8.88 -7.18 0.17
N TRP A 321 10.00 -7.71 0.64
CA TRP A 321 10.90 -8.53 -0.16
C TRP A 321 10.23 -9.88 -0.51
N GLU A 322 9.65 -10.56 0.47
CA GLU A 322 8.92 -11.82 0.26
C GLU A 322 7.74 -11.64 -0.70
N ALA A 323 6.94 -10.59 -0.50
CA ALA A 323 5.77 -10.30 -1.32
C ALA A 323 6.10 -10.03 -2.79
N THR A 324 7.33 -9.59 -3.07
CA THR A 324 7.84 -9.33 -4.42
C THR A 324 8.66 -10.49 -4.98
N ASN A 325 8.58 -11.68 -4.38
CA ASN A 325 9.38 -12.87 -4.73
C ASN A 325 10.89 -12.60 -4.71
N GLY A 326 11.32 -11.72 -3.81
CA GLY A 326 12.70 -11.31 -3.61
C GLY A 326 13.28 -10.39 -4.68
N VAL A 327 12.44 -9.86 -5.57
CA VAL A 327 12.87 -8.97 -6.68
C VAL A 327 13.12 -7.55 -6.21
N ALA A 328 12.35 -7.06 -5.24
CA ALA A 328 12.44 -5.69 -4.75
C ALA A 328 12.69 -5.64 -3.24
N SER A 329 13.12 -4.49 -2.76
CA SER A 329 13.34 -4.25 -1.33
C SER A 329 12.98 -2.83 -0.92
N ILE A 330 12.62 -2.67 0.36
CA ILE A 330 12.42 -1.37 1.00
C ILE A 330 13.47 -1.23 2.10
N THR A 331 14.20 -0.11 2.08
CA THR A 331 15.07 0.32 3.18
C THR A 331 14.31 1.34 4.02
N ILE A 332 14.32 1.15 5.33
CA ILE A 332 13.72 2.07 6.30
C ILE A 332 14.84 2.71 7.11
N GLU A 333 14.95 4.03 7.03
CA GLU A 333 15.93 4.84 7.76
C GLU A 333 15.40 6.27 7.97
N ASN A 334 15.88 6.95 9.02
CA ASN A 334 15.67 8.39 9.27
C ASN A 334 16.79 9.23 8.67
#